data_AF-A0A5B8VM26-F1
#
_entry.id   AF-A0A5B8VM26-F1
#
_cell.length_a   1.000
_cell.length_b   1.000
_cell.length_c   1.000
_cell.angle_alpha   90.00
_cell.angle_beta   90.00
_cell.angle_gamma   90.00
#
_symmetry.space_group_name_H-M   'P 1'
#
loop_
_entity.id
_entity.type
_entity.pdbx_description
1 polymer ?
#
loop_
_entity_poly.entity_id
_entity_poly.type
_entity_poly.pdbx_seq_one_letter_code
_entity_poly.pdbx_strand_id
1 'polypeptide(L)'
;MTGEYNGKTILPTIFQLQPIQNNIDLLNIYVGNPELKPAFNHSFSFTFMDYNKVIQRRWYLFADFGILNNPIVTNMSIEGSTGKNKISYLNLLHKSSNNYSINSNWVKLIQKRVLHTDLMLPLEVYLY
;
A
#
# COMPACT_ATOMS: atom_id res chain seq x y z
N MET A 1 -17.19 9.91 3.13
CA MET A 1 -16.35 8.72 2.84
C MET A 1 -16.13 8.67 1.35
N THR A 2 -14.95 8.28 0.91
CA THR A 2 -14.57 8.22 -0.49
C THR A 2 -13.93 6.86 -0.74
N GLY A 3 -14.35 6.19 -1.81
CA GLY A 3 -13.72 4.98 -2.31
C GLY A 3 -13.36 5.19 -3.76
N GLU A 4 -12.13 4.87 -4.13
CA GLU A 4 -11.59 5.02 -5.47
C GLU A 4 -11.06 3.69 -5.97
N TYR A 5 -11.26 3.42 -7.25
CA TYR A 5 -10.71 2.26 -7.94
C TYR A 5 -10.05 2.72 -9.23
N ASN A 6 -8.83 2.25 -9.47
CA ASN A 6 -8.08 2.47 -10.69
C ASN A 6 -7.50 1.14 -11.19
N GLY A 7 -7.79 0.82 -12.45
CA GLY A 7 -7.23 -0.34 -13.16
C GLY A 7 -6.23 0.11 -14.22
N LYS A 8 -5.03 -0.47 -14.24
CA LYS A 8 -3.99 -0.15 -15.21
C LYS A 8 -3.43 -1.41 -15.85
N THR A 9 -3.47 -1.47 -17.18
CA THR A 9 -2.74 -2.47 -17.95
C THR A 9 -1.26 -2.10 -18.01
N ILE A 10 -0.40 -3.07 -17.72
CA ILE A 10 1.05 -2.95 -17.81
C ILE A 10 1.50 -3.76 -19.02
N LEU A 11 1.91 -3.07 -20.07
CA LEU A 11 2.42 -3.70 -21.28
C LEU A 11 3.88 -4.14 -21.08
N PRO A 12 4.29 -5.30 -21.62
CA PRO A 12 5.69 -5.67 -21.68
C PRO A 12 6.50 -4.62 -22.45
N THR A 13 7.73 -4.36 -22.01
CA THR A 13 8.61 -3.45 -22.74
C THR A 13 9.14 -4.10 -24.02
N ILE A 14 9.60 -3.29 -24.97
CA ILE A 14 10.17 -3.81 -26.22
C ILE A 14 11.35 -4.76 -25.96
N PHE A 15 12.22 -4.44 -24.99
CA PHE A 15 13.35 -5.29 -24.61
C PHE A 15 12.91 -6.61 -23.97
N GLN A 16 11.77 -6.61 -23.27
CA GLN A 16 11.20 -7.84 -22.71
C GLN A 16 10.60 -8.73 -23.80
N LEU A 17 10.16 -8.17 -24.94
CA LEU A 17 9.56 -8.92 -26.05
C LEU A 17 10.59 -9.41 -27.07
N GLN A 18 11.67 -8.65 -27.28
CA GLN A 18 12.63 -8.96 -28.33
C GLN A 18 13.43 -10.22 -28.00
N PRO A 19 13.37 -11.29 -28.81
CA PRO A 19 14.07 -12.55 -28.57
C PRO A 19 15.57 -12.48 -28.91
N ILE A 20 16.14 -11.27 -28.94
CA ILE A 20 17.56 -11.07 -29.22
C ILE A 20 18.36 -11.27 -27.94
N GLN A 21 19.47 -11.98 -28.06
CA GLN A 21 20.38 -12.17 -26.94
C GLN A 21 21.22 -10.92 -26.75
N ASN A 22 21.15 -10.33 -25.56
CA ASN A 22 22.09 -9.29 -25.16
C ASN A 22 23.25 -9.92 -24.40
N ASN A 23 24.43 -9.93 -25.02
CA ASN A 23 25.67 -10.50 -24.50
C ASN A 23 26.73 -9.41 -24.22
N ILE A 24 26.31 -8.16 -23.96
CA ILE A 24 27.25 -7.10 -23.51
C ILE A 24 27.98 -7.55 -22.23
N ASP A 25 27.28 -8.29 -21.38
CA ASP A 25 27.86 -9.03 -20.26
C ASP A 25 28.01 -10.51 -20.63
N LEU A 26 29.25 -11.01 -20.60
CA LEU A 26 29.59 -12.40 -20.97
C LEU A 26 29.06 -13.43 -19.97
N LEU A 27 28.79 -13.02 -18.72
CA LEU A 27 28.29 -13.89 -17.66
C LEU A 27 26.75 -13.87 -17.58
N ASN A 28 26.11 -12.77 -17.99
CA ASN A 28 24.67 -12.58 -17.90
C ASN A 28 24.04 -12.39 -19.27
N ILE A 29 23.49 -13.47 -19.81
CA ILE A 29 22.82 -13.49 -21.12
C ILE A 29 21.33 -13.21 -20.92
N TYR A 30 20.88 -12.05 -21.41
CA TYR A 30 19.45 -11.69 -21.37
C TYR A 30 18.76 -12.11 -22.66
N VAL A 31 17.61 -12.76 -22.53
CA VAL A 31 16.76 -13.20 -23.65
C VAL A 31 15.33 -12.74 -23.42
N GLY A 32 14.80 -11.89 -24.30
CA GLY A 32 13.40 -11.50 -24.26
C GLY A 32 12.47 -12.67 -24.61
N ASN A 33 11.20 -12.52 -24.26
CA ASN A 33 10.14 -13.48 -24.51
C ASN A 33 9.00 -12.82 -25.30
N PRO A 34 8.84 -13.13 -26.60
CA PRO A 34 7.80 -12.53 -27.43
C PRO A 34 6.39 -12.98 -27.05
N GLU A 35 6.25 -14.04 -26.23
CA GLU A 35 4.95 -14.55 -25.77
C GLU A 35 4.43 -13.84 -24.51
N LEU A 36 5.14 -12.84 -24.02
CA LEU A 36 4.70 -12.08 -22.84
C LEU A 36 3.34 -11.44 -23.08
N LYS A 37 2.49 -11.59 -22.08
CA LYS A 37 1.15 -11.00 -22.02
C LYS A 37 1.17 -9.77 -21.13
N PRO A 38 0.25 -8.81 -21.34
CA PRO A 38 0.08 -7.71 -20.41
C PRO A 38 -0.23 -8.20 -18.99
N ALA A 39 0.37 -7.53 -18.01
CA ALA A 39 -0.05 -7.64 -16.61
C ALA A 39 -1.14 -6.61 -16.32
N PHE A 40 -1.92 -6.81 -15.26
CA PHE A 40 -2.99 -5.90 -14.88
C PHE A 40 -2.89 -5.53 -13.41
N ASN A 41 -2.86 -4.22 -13.11
CA ASN A 41 -2.77 -3.70 -11.77
C ASN A 41 -4.09 -3.06 -11.35
N HIS A 42 -4.71 -3.58 -10.30
CA HIS A 42 -5.84 -2.98 -9.60
C HIS A 42 -5.33 -2.20 -8.40
N SER A 43 -5.83 -0.98 -8.23
CA SER A 43 -5.56 -0.16 -7.05
C SER A 43 -6.89 0.33 -6.49
N PHE A 44 -7.12 0.06 -5.22
CA PHE A 44 -8.28 0.51 -4.46
C PHE A 44 -7.80 1.42 -3.34
N SER A 45 -8.42 2.57 -3.18
CA SER A 45 -8.18 3.47 -2.05
C SER A 45 -9.48 3.80 -1.37
N PHE A 46 -9.50 3.80 -0.04
CA PHE A 46 -10.66 4.08 0.78
C PHE A 46 -10.30 5.08 1.87
N THR A 47 -11.05 6.16 1.93
CA THR A 47 -10.90 7.22 2.93
C THR A 47 -12.23 7.44 3.66
N PHE A 48 -12.19 7.36 4.98
CA PHE A 48 -13.29 7.70 5.86
C PHE A 48 -12.86 8.78 6.85
N MET A 49 -13.65 9.84 6.95
CA MET A 49 -13.45 10.92 7.90
C MET A 49 -14.79 11.26 8.55
N ASP A 50 -14.84 11.19 9.88
CA ASP A 50 -15.98 11.62 10.70
C ASP A 50 -15.53 12.70 11.66
N TYR A 51 -16.31 13.77 11.79
CA TYR A 51 -16.06 14.83 12.74
C TYR A 51 -17.35 15.24 13.43
N ASN A 52 -17.37 15.08 14.75
CA ASN A 52 -18.47 15.50 15.60
C ASN A 52 -18.05 16.68 16.47
N LYS A 53 -18.66 17.84 16.20
CA LYS A 53 -18.39 19.10 16.91
C LYS A 53 -18.85 19.07 18.37
N VAL A 54 -20.00 18.47 18.67
CA VAL A 54 -20.63 18.49 20.00
C VAL A 54 -19.76 17.79 21.03
N ILE A 55 -19.28 16.60 20.70
CA ILE A 55 -18.41 15.81 21.57
C ILE A 55 -16.91 15.97 21.24
N GLN A 56 -16.58 16.93 20.38
CA GLN A 56 -15.22 17.23 19.93
C GLN A 56 -14.41 15.97 19.55
N ARG A 57 -15.01 15.11 18.74
CA ARG A 57 -14.45 13.81 18.33
C ARG A 57 -14.16 13.81 16.83
N ARG A 58 -13.04 13.18 16.45
CA ARG A 58 -12.66 12.95 15.06
C ARG A 58 -12.25 11.49 14.87
N TRP A 59 -12.67 10.91 13.75
CA TRP A 59 -12.14 9.66 13.22
C TRP A 59 -11.60 9.92 11.84
N TYR A 60 -10.46 9.32 11.54
CA TYR A 60 -9.88 9.24 10.22
C TYR A 60 -9.44 7.80 9.98
N LEU A 61 -9.79 7.26 8.84
CA LEU A 61 -9.39 5.94 8.37
C LEU A 61 -9.01 6.07 6.91
N PHE A 62 -7.87 5.53 6.55
CA PHE A 62 -7.35 5.47 5.21
C PHE A 62 -6.86 4.05 4.95
N ALA A 63 -7.24 3.46 3.83
CA ALA A 63 -6.85 2.12 3.46
C ALA A 63 -6.57 2.04 1.96
N ASP A 64 -5.46 1.42 1.59
CA ASP A 64 -5.12 1.13 0.20
C ASP A 64 -4.94 -0.37 0.01
N PHE A 65 -5.37 -0.86 -1.15
CA PHE A 65 -5.18 -2.25 -1.57
C PHE A 65 -4.74 -2.27 -3.04
N GLY A 66 -3.64 -2.97 -3.32
CA GLY A 66 -3.11 -3.18 -4.66
C GLY A 66 -3.10 -4.67 -5.02
N ILE A 67 -3.54 -5.01 -6.23
CA ILE A 67 -3.49 -6.37 -6.78
C ILE A 67 -2.86 -6.31 -8.17
N LEU A 68 -1.75 -7.02 -8.37
CA LEU A 68 -1.08 -7.17 -9.65
C LEU A 68 -1.28 -8.59 -10.18
N ASN A 69 -2.12 -8.73 -11.21
CA ASN A 69 -2.39 -9.99 -11.89
C ASN A 69 -1.41 -10.23 -13.05
N ASN A 70 -1.11 -11.52 -13.26
CA ASN A 70 -0.21 -12.00 -14.31
C ASN A 70 1.14 -11.26 -14.33
N PRO A 71 1.80 -11.05 -13.17
CA PRO A 71 3.01 -10.27 -13.10
C PRO A 71 4.08 -10.84 -14.04
N ILE A 72 4.76 -9.94 -14.76
CA ILE A 72 5.94 -10.28 -15.55
C ILE A 72 7.11 -10.38 -14.56
N VAL A 73 7.70 -11.58 -14.45
CA VAL A 73 8.81 -11.85 -13.55
C VAL A 73 10.05 -12.28 -14.32
N THR A 74 11.20 -12.06 -13.70
CA THR A 74 12.49 -12.54 -14.20
C THR A 74 12.68 -14.01 -13.83
N ASN A 75 13.08 -14.82 -14.80
CA ASN A 75 13.48 -16.19 -14.62
C ASN A 75 14.96 -16.35 -14.96
N MET A 76 15.74 -16.87 -14.02
CA MET A 76 17.18 -17.03 -14.14
C MET A 76 17.54 -18.50 -14.01
N SER A 77 18.36 -19.00 -14.93
CA SER A 77 18.92 -20.34 -14.90
C SER A 77 20.41 -20.31 -15.19
N ILE A 78 21.18 -21.20 -14.57
CA ILE A 78 22.62 -21.32 -14.83
C ILE A 78 22.83 -22.38 -15.92
N GLU A 79 23.61 -22.04 -16.94
CA GLU A 79 24.01 -22.98 -17.99
C GLU A 79 25.17 -23.86 -17.47
N GLY A 80 24.93 -25.17 -17.34
CA GLY A 80 25.87 -26.09 -16.69
C GLY A 80 27.21 -26.29 -17.42
N SER A 81 27.29 -26.00 -18.71
CA SER A 81 28.52 -26.14 -19.51
C SER A 81 29.43 -24.91 -19.42
N THR A 82 28.86 -23.72 -19.28
CA THR A 82 29.59 -22.44 -19.33
C THR A 82 29.60 -21.70 -18.00
N GLY A 83 28.74 -22.07 -17.05
CA GLY A 83 28.53 -21.36 -15.79
C GLY A 83 27.80 -20.02 -15.95
N LYS A 84 27.30 -19.71 -17.16
CA LYS A 84 26.65 -18.42 -17.45
C LYS A 84 25.22 -18.37 -16.94
N ASN A 85 24.80 -17.19 -16.50
CA ASN A 85 23.41 -16.92 -16.17
C ASN A 85 22.63 -16.63 -17.44
N LYS A 86 21.58 -17.40 -17.67
CA LYS A 86 20.56 -17.13 -18.68
C LYS A 86 19.35 -16.50 -18.00
N ILE A 87 19.07 -15.25 -18.36
CA ILE A 87 18.01 -14.44 -17.78
C ILE A 87 16.91 -14.27 -18.83
N SER A 88 15.68 -14.55 -18.44
CA SER A 88 14.49 -14.48 -19.29
C SER A 88 13.32 -13.88 -18.54
N TYR A 89 12.23 -13.59 -19.24
CA TYR A 89 11.02 -13.03 -18.65
C TYR A 89 9.83 -13.94 -18.90
N LEU A 90 8.94 -14.07 -17.92
CA LEU A 90 7.69 -14.82 -18.07
C LEU A 90 6.55 -14.21 -17.25
N ASN A 91 5.31 -14.38 -17.71
CA ASN A 91 4.14 -14.05 -16.89
C ASN A 91 3.82 -15.22 -15.95
N LEU A 92 3.61 -14.92 -14.68
CA LEU A 92 2.98 -15.89 -13.77
C LEU A 92 1.46 -15.89 -14.01
N LEU A 93 1.03 -16.60 -15.04
CA LEU A 93 -0.38 -16.65 -15.44
C LEU A 93 -1.26 -17.18 -14.29
N HIS A 94 -2.40 -16.53 -14.09
CA HIS A 94 -3.36 -16.84 -13.02
C HIS A 94 -2.78 -16.68 -11.60
N LYS A 95 -1.67 -15.94 -11.45
CA LYS A 95 -1.11 -15.54 -10.16
C LYS A 95 -1.30 -14.05 -9.95
N SER A 96 -1.36 -13.68 -8.67
CA SER A 96 -1.55 -12.31 -8.23
C SER A 96 -0.57 -11.98 -7.11
N SER A 97 0.05 -10.81 -7.18
CA SER A 97 0.77 -10.21 -6.06
C SER A 97 -0.12 -9.14 -5.42
N ASN A 98 -0.19 -9.12 -4.09
CA ASN A 98 -1.08 -8.21 -3.36
C ASN A 98 -0.26 -7.35 -2.41
N ASN A 99 -0.64 -6.08 -2.27
CA ASN A 99 -0.15 -5.19 -1.22
C ASN A 99 -1.35 -4.47 -0.59
N TYR A 100 -1.21 -4.07 0.67
CA TYR A 100 -2.23 -3.29 1.34
C TYR A 100 -1.63 -2.47 2.48
N SER A 101 -2.27 -1.35 2.79
CA SER A 101 -1.93 -0.53 3.95
C SER A 101 -3.21 0.02 4.58
N ILE A 102 -3.24 0.14 5.90
CA ILE A 102 -4.37 0.72 6.63
C ILE A 102 -3.82 1.63 7.71
N ASN A 103 -4.26 2.88 7.71
CA ASN A 103 -3.91 3.91 8.67
C ASN A 103 -5.19 4.43 9.31
N SER A 104 -5.22 4.53 10.63
CA SER A 104 -6.37 5.11 11.33
C SER A 104 -5.92 6.03 12.45
N ASN A 105 -6.70 7.08 12.67
CA ASN A 105 -6.49 8.03 13.74
C ASN A 105 -7.82 8.37 14.40
N TRP A 106 -7.85 8.31 15.72
CA TRP A 106 -8.99 8.66 16.53
C TRP A 106 -8.60 9.66 17.60
N VAL A 107 -9.38 10.74 17.72
CA VAL A 107 -9.16 11.79 18.73
C VAL A 107 -10.49 12.20 19.33
N LYS A 108 -10.54 12.35 20.65
CA LYS A 108 -11.64 12.98 21.38
C LYS A 108 -11.08 13.96 22.40
N LEU A 109 -11.51 15.22 22.33
CA LEU A 109 -11.12 16.20 23.35
C LEU A 109 -11.87 15.92 24.66
N ILE A 110 -11.15 15.98 25.77
CA ILE A 110 -11.72 15.87 27.12
C ILE A 110 -12.17 17.26 27.54
N GLN A 111 -13.47 17.44 27.79
CA GLN A 111 -13.98 18.68 28.36
C GLN A 111 -13.65 18.74 29.86
N LYS A 112 -13.06 19.86 30.30
CA LYS A 112 -12.77 20.11 31.72
C LYS A 112 -14.09 20.22 32.47
N ARG A 113 -14.33 19.31 33.43
CA ARG A 113 -15.48 19.41 34.33
C ARG A 113 -15.14 20.47 35.39
N VAL A 114 -15.91 21.55 35.47
CA VAL A 114 -15.80 22.51 36.59
C VAL A 114 -16.46 21.85 37.79
N LEU A 115 -15.66 21.34 38.73
CA LEU A 115 -16.16 20.95 40.04
C LEU A 115 -16.45 22.24 40.80
N HIS A 116 -17.73 22.55 41.00
CA HIS A 116 -18.12 23.55 42.00
C HIS A 116 -17.88 22.89 43.36
N THR A 117 -16.70 23.10 43.92
CA THR A 117 -16.47 22.89 45.34
C THR A 117 -16.85 24.19 46.03
N ASP A 118 -18.13 24.37 46.28
CA ASP A 118 -18.59 25.40 47.21
C ASP A 118 -18.14 24.96 48.61
N LEU A 119 -16.89 25.31 48.97
CA LEU A 119 -16.43 25.20 50.34
C LEU A 119 -17.12 26.34 51.11
N MET A 120 -18.31 26.10 51.64
CA MET A 120 -18.90 26.98 52.64
C MET A 120 -18.01 26.92 53.88
N LEU A 121 -17.04 27.83 53.97
CA LEU A 121 -16.38 28.11 55.24
C LEU A 121 -17.45 28.69 56.18
N PRO A 122 -17.77 28.06 57.32
CA PRO A 122 -18.59 28.72 58.32
C PRO A 122 -17.85 29.97 58.77
N LEU A 123 -18.48 31.14 58.55
CA LEU A 123 -17.98 32.42 59.05
C LEU A 123 -17.76 32.30 60.56
N GLU A 124 -16.60 32.76 60.99
CA GLU A 124 -16.14 32.74 62.37
C GLU A 124 -17.14 33.41 63.34
N VAL A 125 -17.27 32.75 64.49
CA VAL A 125 -17.43 33.29 65.85
C VAL A 125 -17.50 34.82 65.97
N TYR A 126 -18.54 35.36 66.61
CA TYR A 126 -18.41 36.48 67.56
C TYR A 126 -19.66 36.69 68.47
N LEU A 127 -19.41 36.67 69.79
CA LEU A 127 -20.09 37.34 70.95
C LEU A 127 -21.48 36.79 71.35
N TYR A 128 -21.78 36.45 72.61
CA TYR A 128 -21.38 36.95 73.94
C TYR A 128 -21.23 35.82 74.96
#